data_AF-A0A945TIB9-F1
#
_entry.id   AF-A0A945TIB9-F1
#
_cell.length_a   1.000
_cell.length_b   1.000
_cell.length_c   1.000
_cell.angle_alpha   90.00
_cell.angle_beta   90.00
_cell.angle_gamma   90.00
#
_symmetry.space_group_name_H-M   'P 1'
#
loop_
_entity.id
_entity.type
_entity.pdbx_description
1 polymer ?
#
loop_
_entity_poly.entity_id
_entity_poly.type
_entity_poly.pdbx_seq_one_letter_code
_entity_poly.pdbx_strand_id
1 'polypeptide(L)' 'MSEIREVESWPEQETRGHTIPGSRYTSEEFFQQEWDGMWTKVWLLLGREAELPEPGDWQMEEVGPEEILMVRQK' A
#
# COMPACT_ATOMS: atom_id res chain seq x y z
N MET A 1 -20.33 25.39 -21.37
CA MET A 1 -19.04 25.97 -20.94
C MET A 1 -19.01 25.91 -19.42
N SER A 2 -18.26 24.99 -18.82
CA SER A 2 -18.16 24.89 -17.36
C SER A 2 -17.32 26.06 -16.84
N GLU A 3 -17.84 26.84 -15.90
CA GLU A 3 -17.05 27.83 -15.16
C GLU A 3 -15.95 27.11 -14.36
N ILE A 4 -14.71 27.60 -14.49
CA ILE A 4 -13.59 27.16 -13.66
C ILE A 4 -13.77 27.84 -12.30
N ARG A 5 -13.85 27.03 -11.23
CA ARG A 5 -13.86 27.54 -9.86
C ARG A 5 -12.43 27.75 -9.39
N GLU A 6 -12.06 28.97 -9.07
CA GLU A 6 -10.84 29.26 -8.32
C GLU A 6 -11.07 28.89 -6.85
N VAL A 7 -10.21 28.05 -6.30
CA VAL A 7 -10.24 27.61 -4.90
C VAL A 7 -8.95 28.06 -4.25
N GLU A 8 -9.03 28.59 -3.03
CA GLU A 8 -7.84 28.96 -2.25
C GLU A 8 -6.91 27.75 -2.10
N SER A 9 -5.62 27.96 -2.37
CA SER A 9 -4.62 26.91 -2.21
C SER A 9 -4.34 26.67 -0.72
N TRP A 10 -3.97 25.44 -0.40
CA TRP A 10 -3.46 25.13 0.93
C TRP A 10 -2.15 25.89 1.20
N PRO A 11 -1.92 26.35 2.43
CA PRO A 11 -0.66 27.01 2.79
C PRO A 11 0.50 26.00 2.68
N GLU A 12 1.65 26.48 2.20
CA GLU A 12 2.88 25.69 2.13
C GLU A 12 3.27 25.20 3.53
N GLN A 13 3.48 23.90 3.69
CA GLN A 13 3.82 23.30 4.98
C GLN A 13 5.34 23.26 5.18
N GLU A 14 5.81 23.68 6.36
CA GLU A 14 7.21 23.50 6.74
C GLU A 14 7.50 22.01 6.99
N THR A 15 8.48 21.45 6.27
CA THR A 15 8.93 20.07 6.44
C THR A 15 10.25 20.02 7.22
N ARG A 16 10.61 18.85 7.77
CA ARG A 16 11.87 18.64 8.51
C ARG A 16 13.14 18.73 7.64
N GLY A 17 13.02 19.05 6.35
CA GLY A 17 14.14 19.16 5.41
C GLY A 17 14.76 17.82 4.99
N HIS A 18 14.22 16.68 5.44
CA HIS A 18 14.64 15.37 4.96
C HIS A 18 14.13 15.13 3.54
N THR A 19 15.03 14.73 2.65
CA THR A 19 14.68 14.32 1.29
C THR A 19 14.75 12.81 1.16
N ILE A 20 13.86 12.24 0.36
CA ILE A 20 13.91 10.81 0.00
C ILE A 20 14.70 10.70 -1.32
N PRO A 21 15.79 9.92 -1.37
CA PRO A 21 16.52 9.72 -2.62
C PRO A 21 15.63 9.10 -3.68
N GLY A 22 15.57 9.71 -4.87
CA GLY A 22 14.73 9.24 -5.97
C GLY A 22 15.05 7.82 -6.44
N SER A 23 16.29 7.37 -6.25
CA SER A 23 16.73 6.01 -6.58
C SER A 23 15.95 4.92 -5.83
N ARG A 24 15.39 5.21 -4.65
CA ARG A 24 14.59 4.25 -3.88
C ARG A 24 13.34 3.77 -4.62
N TYR A 25 12.83 4.56 -5.55
CA TYR A 25 11.64 4.21 -6.33
C TYR A 25 11.93 3.32 -7.54
N THR A 26 13.20 3.11 -7.90
CA THR A 26 13.58 2.36 -9.10
C THR A 26 14.69 1.33 -8.87
N SER A 27 15.35 1.37 -7.71
CA SER A 27 16.43 0.45 -7.36
C SER A 27 15.87 -0.90 -6.91
N GLU A 28 16.23 -1.95 -7.64
CA GLU A 28 15.95 -3.34 -7.26
C GLU A 28 16.62 -3.73 -5.93
N GLU A 29 17.84 -3.26 -5.69
CA GLU A 29 18.55 -3.48 -4.43
C GLU A 29 17.80 -2.88 -3.23
N PHE A 30 17.26 -1.67 -3.38
CA PHE A 30 16.49 -1.03 -2.32
C PHE A 30 15.15 -1.73 -2.09
N PHE A 31 14.48 -2.14 -3.17
CA PHE A 31 13.25 -2.95 -3.09
C PHE A 31 13.49 -4.22 -2.26
N GLN A 32 14.59 -4.95 -2.51
CA GLN A 32 14.92 -6.16 -1.73
C GLN A 32 15.13 -5.85 -0.24
N GLN A 33 15.78 -4.73 0.08
CA GLN A 33 15.96 -4.30 1.46
C GLN A 33 14.63 -3.99 2.16
N GLU A 34 13.68 -3.34 1.46
CA GLU A 34 12.34 -3.10 1.99
C GLU A 34 11.55 -4.39 2.17
N TRP A 35 11.66 -5.31 1.21
CA TRP A 35 11.03 -6.62 1.30
C TRP A 35 11.48 -7.39 2.55
N ASP A 36 12.80 -7.50 2.75
CA ASP A 36 13.39 -8.23 3.88
C ASP A 36 13.25 -7.49 5.22
N GLY A 37 13.20 -6.15 5.17
CA GLY A 37 13.26 -5.28 6.34
C GLY A 37 11.92 -4.79 6.86
N MET A 38 10.92 -4.66 5.99
CA MET A 38 9.67 -3.97 6.29
C MET A 38 8.45 -4.79 5.86
N TRP A 39 8.27 -5.06 4.57
CA TRP A 39 7.01 -5.61 4.06
C TRP A 39 6.67 -6.99 4.65
N THR A 40 7.68 -7.84 4.85
CA THR A 40 7.52 -9.17 5.48
C THR A 40 7.38 -9.13 7.02
N LYS A 41 7.48 -7.95 7.63
CA LYS A 41 7.59 -7.77 9.09
C LYS A 41 6.51 -6.84 9.67
N VAL A 42 5.56 -6.40 8.87
CA VAL A 42 4.47 -5.52 9.28
C VAL A 42 3.11 -6.16 8.99
N TRP A 43 2.07 -5.66 9.64
CA TRP A 43 0.70 -6.05 9.34
C TRP A 43 0.22 -5.31 8.09
N LEU A 44 -0.19 -6.08 7.08
CA LEU A 44 -0.79 -5.58 5.84
C LEU A 44 -2.28 -5.86 5.87
N LEU A 45 -3.07 -4.86 5.49
CA LEU A 45 -4.52 -5.00 5.35
C LEU A 45 -4.79 -5.69 4.00
N LEU A 46 -5.22 -6.95 4.04
CA LEU A 46 -5.46 -7.75 2.84
C LEU A 46 -6.93 -7.80 2.40
N GLY A 47 -7.88 -7.68 3.33
CA GLY A 47 -9.29 -7.77 3.00
C GLY A 47 -10.18 -7.44 4.19
N ARG A 48 -11.47 -7.36 3.92
CA ARG A 48 -12.51 -7.16 4.93
C ARG A 48 -13.25 -8.45 5.18
N GLU A 49 -13.66 -8.66 6.42
CA GLU A 49 -14.44 -9.84 6.80
C GLU A 49 -15.69 -10.04 5.93
N ALA A 50 -16.36 -8.94 5.56
CA ALA A 50 -17.58 -8.95 4.76
C ALA A 50 -17.39 -9.45 3.32
N GLU A 51 -16.15 -9.52 2.83
CA GLU A 51 -15.82 -10.04 1.49
C GLU A 51 -15.80 -11.57 1.46
N LEU A 52 -15.75 -12.22 2.64
CA LEU A 52 -15.74 -13.66 2.81
C LEU A 52 -16.87 -14.05 3.78
N PRO A 53 -18.17 -13.95 3.44
CA PRO A 53 -19.24 -14.18 4.41
C PRO A 53 -19.38 -15.64 4.88
N GLU A 54 -19.15 -16.62 4.01
CA GLU A 54 -19.48 -18.02 4.26
C GLU A 54 -18.23 -18.91 4.38
N PRO A 55 -18.29 -20.03 5.14
CA PRO A 55 -17.20 -21.00 5.19
C PRO A 55 -16.86 -21.56 3.81
N GLY A 56 -15.57 -21.54 3.46
CA GLY A 56 -15.06 -21.93 2.15
C GLY A 56 -14.89 -20.78 1.16
N ASP A 57 -15.41 -19.59 1.47
CA ASP A 57 -15.07 -18.38 0.71
C ASP A 57 -13.58 -18.12 0.81
N TRP A 58 -13.00 -17.66 -0.29
CA TRP A 58 -11.58 -17.37 -0.37
C TRP A 58 -11.29 -16.12 -1.22
N GLN A 59 -10.16 -15.51 -0.94
CA GLN A 59 -9.61 -14.36 -1.66
C GLN A 59 -8.10 -14.53 -1.74
N MET A 60 -7.50 -14.03 -2.81
CA MET A 60 -6.06 -14.03 -3.00
C MET A 60 -5.61 -12.61 -3.33
N GLU A 61 -4.57 -12.15 -2.64
CA GLU A 61 -3.96 -10.85 -2.86
C GLU A 61 -2.48 -10.99 -3.18
N GLU A 62 -2.01 -10.20 -4.14
CA GLU A 62 -0.59 -10.07 -4.47
C GLU A 62 0.07 -9.12 -3.46
N VAL A 63 1.15 -9.58 -2.81
CA VAL A 63 1.96 -8.79 -1.91
C VAL A 63 3.40 -8.84 -2.40
N GLY A 64 3.79 -7.81 -3.17
CA GLY A 64 5.11 -7.76 -3.78
C GLY A 64 5.35 -9.00 -4.67
N PRO A 65 6.39 -9.82 -4.41
CA PRO A 65 6.67 -11.03 -5.17
C PRO A 65 5.85 -12.26 -4.73
N GLU A 66 5.02 -12.17 -3.69
CA GLU A 66 4.27 -13.32 -3.13
C GLU A 66 2.76 -13.20 -3.38
N GLU A 67 2.07 -14.35 -3.39
CA GLU A 67 0.61 -14.43 -3.45
C GLU A 67 0.06 -15.02 -2.15
N ILE A 68 -0.86 -14.30 -1.49
CA ILE A 68 -1.42 -14.72 -0.21
C ILE A 68 -2.88 -15.16 -0.40
N LEU A 69 -3.13 -16.46 -0.23
CA LEU A 69 -4.48 -17.04 -0.26
C LEU A 69 -5.09 -17.05 1.15
N MET A 70 -6.22 -16.36 1.32
CA MET A 70 -7.04 -16.35 2.52
C MET A 70 -8.28 -17.20 2.29
N VAL A 71 -8.62 -18.08 3.25
CA VAL A 71 -9.80 -18.95 3.18
C VAL A 71 -10.56 -18.89 4.50
N ARG A 72 -11.87 -18.66 4.48
CA ARG A 72 -12.70 -18.77 5.67
C ARG A 72 -12.89 -20.23 6.05
N GLN A 73 -12.40 -20.58 7.23
CA GLN A 73 -12.57 -21.92 7.80
C GLN A 73 -14.00 -22.13 8.34
N LYS A 74 -14.35 -23.39 8.60
CA LYS A 74 -15.66 -23.78 9.17
C LYS A 74 -15.80 -23.41 10.64
#